data_AF-A0A831L1C7-F1
#
_entry.id   AF-A0A831L1C7-F1
#
_cell.length_a   1.000
_cell.length_b   1.000
_cell.length_c   1.000
_cell.angle_alpha   90.00
_cell.angle_beta   90.00
_cell.angle_gamma   90.00
#
_symmetry.space_group_name_H-M   'P 1'
#
loop_
_entity.id
_entity.type
_entity.pdbx_description
1 polymer ?
#
loop_
_entity_poly.entity_id
_entity_poly.type
_entity_poly.pdbx_seq_one_letter_code
_entity_poly.pdbx_strand_id
1 'polypeptide(L)'
;MHMYLKAIAIVFLMLIPAGNNQPVFANSEEVANVPKTVVYYFHGNSRCRTCLTIEKYTRQAVNNGFADELEKGEMELRAVNVDLKENRHFIQDYQLFSRSVVLSVGRTERKPHGNAWTGCGNW
;
A
#
# COMPACT_ATOMS: atom_id res chain seq x y z
N MET A 1 37.62 26.60 -50.86
CA MET A 1 36.84 26.78 -49.61
C MET A 1 36.26 25.47 -49.03
N HIS A 2 36.76 24.28 -49.40
CA HIS A 2 36.35 22.99 -48.80
C HIS A 2 37.36 22.44 -47.77
N MET A 3 38.52 23.09 -47.63
CA MET A 3 39.63 22.62 -46.79
C MET A 3 39.51 23.08 -45.33
N TYR A 4 38.86 24.22 -45.08
CA TYR A 4 38.63 24.75 -43.72
C TYR A 4 37.43 24.12 -43.01
N LEU A 5 36.48 23.54 -43.76
CA LEU A 5 35.31 22.87 -43.16
C LEU A 5 35.68 21.53 -42.52
N LYS A 6 36.72 20.84 -43.02
CA LYS A 6 37.25 19.61 -42.39
C LYS A 6 38.05 19.90 -41.12
N ALA A 7 38.73 21.04 -41.04
CA ALA A 7 39.52 21.43 -39.87
C ALA A 7 38.65 21.79 -38.66
N ILE A 8 37.47 22.39 -38.87
CA ILE A 8 36.54 22.76 -37.79
C ILE A 8 35.88 21.52 -37.14
N ALA A 9 35.64 20.46 -37.91
CA ALA A 9 35.06 19.21 -37.38
C ALA A 9 36.05 18.38 -36.54
N ILE A 10 37.35 18.45 -36.83
CA ILE A 10 38.39 17.67 -36.12
C ILE A 10 38.76 18.32 -34.78
N VAL A 11 38.64 19.64 -34.66
CA VAL A 11 38.94 20.38 -33.41
C VAL A 11 37.85 20.18 -32.34
N PHE A 12 36.62 19.81 -32.71
CA PHE A 12 35.53 19.53 -31.76
C PHE A 12 35.59 18.12 -31.12
N LEU A 13 36.52 17.25 -31.52
CA LEU A 13 36.63 15.87 -31.03
C LEU A 13 37.57 15.70 -29.81
N MET A 14 38.17 16.78 -29.28
CA MET A 14 39.16 16.70 -28.19
C MET A 14 38.81 17.51 -26.92
N LEU A 15 37.53 17.59 -26.56
CA LEU A 15 37.10 18.15 -25.26
C LEU A 15 35.99 17.30 -24.61
N ILE A 16 36.21 15.99 -24.48
CA ILE A 16 35.47 15.19 -23.48
C ILE A 16 36.39 15.04 -22.26
N PRO A 17 36.17 15.78 -21.16
CA PRO A 17 36.87 15.53 -19.91
C PRO A 17 36.56 14.10 -19.44
N ALA A 18 37.55 13.50 -18.80
CA ALA A 18 37.54 12.16 -18.24
C ALA A 18 36.18 11.79 -17.64
N GLY A 19 35.72 10.58 -17.99
CA GLY A 19 34.44 10.02 -17.57
C GLY A 19 34.15 10.25 -16.09
N ASN A 20 32.99 10.83 -15.85
CA ASN A 20 32.32 10.82 -14.57
C ASN A 20 32.10 9.35 -14.15
N ASN A 21 32.94 8.82 -13.25
CA ASN A 21 32.58 7.67 -12.44
C ASN A 21 31.55 8.13 -11.41
N GLN A 22 30.31 8.34 -11.86
CA GLN A 22 29.19 8.44 -10.92
C GLN A 22 29.00 7.06 -10.28
N PRO A 23 28.97 6.97 -8.94
CA PRO A 23 28.50 5.75 -8.30
C PRO A 23 27.06 5.51 -8.75
N VAL A 24 26.84 4.36 -9.38
CA VAL A 24 25.52 3.85 -9.72
C VAL A 24 24.84 3.48 -8.39
N PHE A 25 24.20 4.45 -7.75
CA PHE A 25 23.20 4.18 -6.72
C PHE A 25 21.91 3.77 -7.43
N ALA A 26 21.92 2.58 -8.00
CA ALA A 26 20.71 1.89 -8.41
C ALA A 26 20.51 0.71 -7.47
N ASN A 27 20.33 0.98 -6.18
CA ASN A 27 19.46 0.14 -5.39
C ASN A 27 18.06 0.77 -5.52
N SER A 28 17.42 0.53 -6.67
CA SER A 28 15.97 0.48 -6.64
C SER A 28 15.67 -0.69 -5.74
N GLU A 29 15.33 -0.38 -4.49
CA GLU A 29 14.57 -1.28 -3.66
C GLU A 29 13.37 -1.65 -4.53
N GLU A 30 13.42 -2.86 -5.09
CA GLU A 30 12.24 -3.57 -5.49
C GLU A 30 11.36 -3.56 -4.25
N VAL A 31 10.42 -2.62 -4.20
CA VAL A 31 9.37 -2.59 -3.18
C VAL A 31 8.63 -3.89 -3.44
N ALA A 32 9.07 -4.94 -2.73
CA ALA A 32 8.43 -6.22 -2.72
C ALA A 32 6.95 -5.91 -2.58
N ASN A 33 6.17 -6.33 -3.58
CA ASN A 33 4.74 -6.10 -3.65
C ASN A 33 4.07 -7.01 -2.62
N VAL A 34 4.40 -6.76 -1.35
CA VAL A 34 3.83 -7.43 -0.20
C VAL A 34 2.42 -6.85 -0.10
N PRO A 35 1.39 -7.69 -0.28
CA PRO A 35 0.03 -7.21 -0.22
C PRO A 35 -0.22 -6.65 1.18
N LYS A 36 -0.39 -5.32 1.25
CA LYS A 36 -0.61 -4.63 2.53
C LYS A 36 -1.90 -5.13 3.17
N THR A 37 -1.82 -5.58 4.42
CA THR A 37 -2.98 -5.95 5.21
C THR A 37 -3.46 -4.76 6.01
N VAL A 38 -4.76 -4.49 5.98
CA VAL A 38 -5.38 -3.41 6.76
C VAL A 38 -6.45 -4.01 7.66
N VAL A 39 -6.30 -3.80 8.96
CA VAL A 39 -7.32 -4.07 9.97
C VAL A 39 -8.18 -2.81 10.08
N TYR A 40 -9.44 -2.88 9.67
CA TYR A 40 -10.40 -1.80 9.84
C TYR A 40 -11.23 -2.02 11.09
N TYR A 41 -11.46 -0.97 11.87
CA TYR A 41 -12.53 -0.89 12.85
C TYR A 41 -13.53 0.19 12.41
N PHE A 42 -14.66 -0.25 11.85
CA PHE A 42 -15.71 0.64 11.37
C PHE A 42 -16.64 1.05 12.52
N HIS A 43 -16.93 2.33 12.64
CA HIS A 43 -17.86 2.88 13.62
C HIS A 43 -18.63 4.08 13.06
N GLY A 44 -19.70 4.49 13.74
CA GLY A 44 -20.40 5.76 13.46
C GLY A 44 -20.02 6.85 14.47
N ASN A 45 -20.70 7.99 14.39
CA ASN A 45 -20.59 9.14 15.29
C ASN A 45 -21.05 8.79 16.71
N SER A 46 -22.15 8.04 16.83
CA SER A 46 -22.69 7.62 18.13
C SER A 46 -21.88 6.47 18.72
N ARG A 47 -21.01 6.78 19.68
CA ARG A 47 -20.13 5.80 20.32
C ARG A 47 -20.57 5.51 21.76
N CYS A 48 -21.02 4.27 22.01
CA CYS A 48 -21.33 3.80 23.36
C CYS A 48 -20.10 3.13 24.01
N ARG A 49 -20.22 2.81 25.31
CA ARG A 49 -19.14 2.15 26.07
C ARG A 49 -18.63 0.89 25.38
N THR A 50 -19.52 0.06 24.84
CA THR A 50 -19.16 -1.17 24.12
C THR A 50 -18.33 -0.87 22.87
N CYS A 51 -18.67 0.17 22.10
CA CYS A 51 -17.87 0.56 20.93
C CYS A 51 -16.44 0.94 21.32
N LEU A 52 -16.28 1.71 22.39
CA LEU A 52 -14.96 2.10 22.90
C LEU A 52 -14.18 0.88 23.40
N THR A 53 -14.85 -0.05 24.07
CA THR A 53 -14.24 -1.29 24.53
C THR A 53 -13.78 -2.18 23.37
N ILE A 54 -14.61 -2.34 22.32
CA ILE A 54 -14.23 -3.09 21.13
C ILE A 54 -12.99 -2.47 20.50
N GLU A 55 -12.99 -1.15 20.25
CA GLU A 55 -11.83 -0.49 19.67
C GLU A 55 -10.57 -0.70 20.52
N LYS A 56 -10.68 -0.53 21.85
CA LYS A 56 -9.56 -0.74 22.77
C LYS A 56 -9.00 -2.15 22.65
N TYR A 57 -9.85 -3.17 22.68
CA TYR A 57 -9.39 -4.55 22.59
C TYR A 57 -8.87 -4.92 21.21
N THR A 58 -9.44 -4.37 20.14
CA THR A 58 -8.87 -4.50 18.79
C THR A 58 -7.46 -3.92 18.74
N ARG A 59 -7.25 -2.70 19.26
CA ARG A 59 -5.92 -2.08 19.32
C ARG A 59 -4.93 -2.94 20.11
N GLN A 60 -5.34 -3.44 21.27
CA GLN A 60 -4.48 -4.31 22.09
C GLN A 60 -4.14 -5.62 21.37
N ALA A 61 -5.11 -6.28 20.76
CA ALA A 61 -4.89 -7.53 20.04
C ALA A 61 -3.94 -7.34 18.86
N VAL A 62 -4.13 -6.29 18.04
CA VAL A 62 -3.28 -6.04 16.88
C VAL A 62 -1.87 -5.62 17.32
N ASN A 63 -1.75 -4.69 18.27
CA ASN A 63 -0.43 -4.22 18.72
C ASN A 63 0.39 -5.31 19.41
N ASN A 64 -0.25 -6.21 20.17
CA ASN A 64 0.46 -7.26 20.89
C ASN A 64 0.74 -8.47 20.00
N GLY A 65 -0.14 -8.77 19.03
CA GLY A 65 -0.05 -9.95 18.18
C GLY A 65 0.75 -9.75 16.90
N PHE A 66 0.85 -8.50 16.42
CA PHE A 66 1.41 -8.17 15.10
C PHE A 66 2.32 -6.93 15.15
N ALA A 67 3.09 -6.78 16.24
CA ALA A 67 3.97 -5.62 16.43
C ALA A 67 4.99 -5.48 15.29
N ASP A 68 5.58 -6.60 14.87
CA ASP A 68 6.59 -6.63 13.82
C ASP A 68 6.01 -6.23 12.45
N GLU A 69 4.82 -6.72 12.10
CA GLU A 69 4.13 -6.40 10.85
C GLU A 69 3.67 -4.94 10.82
N LEU A 70 3.27 -4.39 11.98
CA LEU A 70 2.98 -2.96 12.12
C LEU A 70 4.25 -2.11 11.94
N GLU A 71 5.37 -2.52 12.54
CA GLU A 71 6.66 -1.82 12.42
C GLU A 71 7.18 -1.83 10.97
N LYS A 72 7.06 -2.97 10.29
CA LYS A 72 7.45 -3.13 8.88
C LYS A 72 6.47 -2.48 7.89
N GLY A 73 5.31 -2.01 8.36
CA GLY A 73 4.27 -1.42 7.52
C GLY A 73 3.51 -2.43 6.64
N GLU A 74 3.71 -3.72 6.87
CA GLU A 74 3.00 -4.83 6.22
C GLU A 74 1.54 -4.91 6.69
N MET A 75 1.29 -4.46 7.93
CA MET A 75 -0.03 -4.31 8.51
C MET A 75 -0.31 -2.86 8.93
N GLU A 76 -1.57 -2.45 8.85
CA GLU A 76 -2.04 -1.17 9.40
C GLU A 76 -3.40 -1.34 10.10
N LEU A 77 -3.59 -0.70 11.26
CA LEU A 77 -4.88 -0.62 11.95
C LEU A 77 -5.54 0.76 11.75
N ARG A 78 -6.74 0.78 11.17
CA ARG A 78 -7.52 2.00 10.91
C ARG A 78 -8.88 1.97 11.60
N ALA A 79 -9.13 2.95 12.47
CA ALA A 79 -10.50 3.24 12.93
C ALA A 79 -11.17 4.19 11.93
N VAL A 80 -12.33 3.81 11.40
CA VAL A 80 -13.00 4.54 10.32
C VAL A 80 -14.42 4.90 10.73
N ASN A 81 -14.70 6.20 10.72
CA ASN A 81 -16.05 6.72 10.92
C ASN A 81 -16.84 6.71 9.60
N VAL A 82 -17.79 5.80 9.45
CA VAL A 82 -18.59 5.62 8.22
C VAL A 82 -19.74 6.63 8.07
N ASP A 83 -19.99 7.46 9.08
CA ASP A 83 -20.97 8.55 8.97
C ASP A 83 -20.40 9.74 8.19
N LEU A 84 -19.06 9.84 8.08
CA LEU A 84 -18.39 10.84 7.26
C LEU A 84 -18.61 10.55 5.76
N LYS A 85 -18.86 11.59 4.96
CA LYS A 85 -19.27 11.46 3.56
C LYS A 85 -18.26 10.67 2.74
N GLU A 86 -16.97 10.92 2.96
CA GLU A 86 -15.83 10.28 2.31
C GLU A 86 -15.72 8.78 2.62
N ASN A 87 -16.23 8.32 3.76
CA ASN A 87 -16.11 6.92 4.22
C ASN A 87 -17.39 6.10 4.03
N ARG A 88 -18.50 6.73 3.60
CA ARG A 88 -19.81 6.07 3.44
C ARG A 88 -19.78 4.87 2.50
N HIS A 89 -18.90 4.89 1.50
CA HIS A 89 -18.73 3.81 0.53
C HIS A 89 -18.42 2.46 1.18
N PHE A 90 -17.72 2.45 2.32
CA PHE A 90 -17.39 1.22 3.04
C PHE A 90 -18.61 0.43 3.51
N ILE A 91 -19.77 1.08 3.69
CA ILE A 91 -21.01 0.39 4.05
C ILE A 91 -21.41 -0.59 2.96
N GLN A 92 -21.31 -0.19 1.68
CA GLN A 92 -21.59 -1.08 0.56
C GLN A 92 -20.44 -2.05 0.31
N ASP A 93 -19.18 -1.58 0.35
CA ASP A 93 -18.03 -2.42 0.00
C ASP A 93 -17.88 -3.63 0.94
N TYR A 94 -18.17 -3.43 2.22
CA TYR A 94 -18.06 -4.45 3.26
C TYR A 94 -19.41 -4.92 3.81
N GLN A 95 -20.53 -4.47 3.21
CA GLN A 95 -21.90 -4.80 3.62
C GLN A 95 -22.11 -4.58 5.14
N LEU A 96 -21.69 -3.41 5.63
CA LEU A 96 -21.69 -3.11 7.06
C LEU A 96 -23.11 -2.82 7.56
N PHE A 97 -23.59 -3.64 8.50
CA PHE A 97 -24.83 -3.40 9.23
C PHE A 97 -24.59 -2.73 10.59
N SER A 98 -23.39 -2.87 11.15
CA SER A 98 -23.04 -2.37 12.48
C SER A 98 -21.55 -2.03 12.58
N ARG A 99 -21.07 -1.79 13.81
CA ARG A 99 -19.65 -1.54 14.09
C ARG A 99 -18.93 -2.86 13.98
N SER A 100 -17.87 -2.92 13.20
CA SER A 100 -17.23 -4.20 12.87
C SER A 100 -15.73 -4.06 12.73
N VAL A 101 -15.01 -5.12 13.11
CA VAL A 101 -13.59 -5.28 12.81
C VAL A 101 -13.48 -6.14 11.55
N VAL A 102 -12.77 -5.66 10.54
CA VAL A 102 -12.61 -6.33 9.24
C VAL A 102 -11.14 -6.37 8.87
N LEU A 103 -10.66 -7.53 8.42
CA LEU A 103 -9.33 -7.69 7.84
C LEU A 103 -9.43 -7.61 6.32
N SER A 104 -8.63 -6.75 5.69
CA SER A 104 -8.59 -6.57 4.25
C SER A 104 -7.17 -6.67 3.74
N VAL A 105 -6.97 -7.44 2.68
CA VAL A 105 -5.65 -7.62 2.04
C VAL A 105 -5.72 -6.98 0.67
N GLY A 106 -4.83 -6.01 0.41
CA GLY A 106 -4.71 -5.39 -0.91
C GLY A 106 -4.36 -6.46 -1.95
N ARG A 107 -5.28 -6.77 -2.86
CA ARG A 107 -4.96 -7.67 -3.98
C ARG A 107 -4.08 -6.94 -4.96
N THR A 108 -2.79 -7.27 -5.00
CA THR A 108 -2.03 -7.12 -6.24
C THR A 108 -2.67 -8.05 -7.26
N GLU A 109 -3.24 -7.47 -8.32
CA GLU A 109 -3.84 -8.11 -9.51
C GLU A 109 -4.46 -9.51 -9.32
N ARG A 110 -5.77 -9.56 -9.04
CA ARG A 110 -6.54 -10.78 -9.26
C ARG A 110 -6.83 -10.91 -10.76
N LYS A 111 -6.02 -11.68 -11.50
CA LYS A 111 -6.50 -12.26 -12.77
C LYS A 111 -7.81 -13.01 -12.46
N PRO A 112 -8.93 -12.72 -13.16
CA PRO A 112 -10.19 -13.37 -12.87
C PRO A 112 -10.13 -14.82 -13.37
N HIS A 113 -9.70 -15.74 -12.52
CA HIS A 113 -10.08 -17.14 -12.67
C HIS A 113 -11.51 -17.29 -12.17
N GLY A 114 -12.36 -17.83 -13.04
CA GLY A 114 -13.78 -18.02 -12.83
C GLY A 114 -14.12 -18.70 -11.50
N ASN A 115 -15.31 -18.34 -10.98
CA ASN A 115 -16.06 -18.96 -9.89
C ASN A 115 -15.28 -19.76 -8.82
N ALA A 116 -14.38 -19.10 -8.09
CA ALA A 116 -13.72 -19.68 -6.91
C ALA A 116 -14.57 -19.66 -5.61
N TRP A 117 -15.91 -19.76 -5.70
CA TRP A 117 -16.83 -19.75 -4.54
C TRP A 117 -17.38 -21.14 -4.18
N THR A 118 -16.71 -22.23 -4.58
CA THR A 118 -17.13 -23.60 -4.26
C THR A 118 -16.32 -24.28 -3.14
N GLY A 119 -15.51 -23.53 -2.37
CA GLY A 119 -14.49 -24.14 -1.50
C GLY A 119 -14.62 -23.98 0.02
N CYS A 120 -15.49 -23.11 0.56
CA CYS A 120 -15.70 -23.06 2.01
C CYS A 120 -16.80 -24.05 2.38
N GLY A 121 -16.37 -25.29 2.63
CA GLY A 121 -17.21 -26.42 3.00
C GLY A 121 -18.06 -26.16 4.25
N ASN A 122 -19.21 -26.84 4.24
CA ASN A 122 -20.26 -26.83 5.23
C ASN A 122 -19.80 -27.20 6.64
N TRP A 123 -20.53 -26.64 7.61
CA TRP A 123 -20.61 -26.95 9.05
C TRP A 123 -20.32 -28.39 9.45
#